data_AF-A0A7X8I9F7-F1
#
_entry.id   AF-A0A7X8I9F7-F1
#
_cell.length_a   1.000
_cell.length_b   1.000
_cell.length_c   1.000
_cell.angle_alpha   90.00
_cell.angle_beta   90.00
_cell.angle_gamma   90.00
#
_symmetry.space_group_name_H-M   'P 1'
#
loop_
_entity.id
_entity.type
_entity.pdbx_description
1 polymer ?
#
loop_
_entity_poly.entity_id
_entity_poly.type
_entity_poly.pdbx_seq_one_letter_code
_entity_poly.pdbx_strand_id
1 'polypeptide(L)'
;MDNDTKTISAGEINKFIYCPYQWYYQRVYGNKELRELVKMRNEQYGYEDASLSNFERGNRFHKKYHFVYKLKKILLLIIWIAISMLTIFVVYWVIRYEG
;
A
#
# COMPACT_ATOMS: atom_id res chain seq x y z
N MET A 1 -3.55 13.49 21.26
CA MET A 1 -2.90 14.00 20.03
C MET A 1 -3.99 13.96 18.98
N ASP A 2 -4.62 15.11 18.72
CA ASP A 2 -5.74 15.20 17.80
C ASP A 2 -5.26 14.97 16.37
N ASN A 3 -5.92 14.10 15.61
CA ASN A 3 -5.56 13.84 14.22
C ASN A 3 -6.11 15.00 13.35
N ASP A 4 -5.35 16.10 13.32
CA ASP A 4 -5.63 17.32 12.53
C ASP A 4 -5.51 17.14 11.00
N THR A 5 -5.41 15.90 10.54
CA THR A 5 -5.39 15.60 9.11
C THR A 5 -6.76 15.90 8.51
N LYS A 6 -6.82 16.88 7.60
CA LYS A 6 -8.00 17.21 6.78
C LYS A 6 -8.32 16.12 5.75
N THR A 7 -7.41 15.17 5.53
CA THR A 7 -7.57 14.08 4.57
C THR A 7 -8.35 12.94 5.18
N ILE A 8 -9.47 12.57 4.56
CA ILE A 8 -10.28 11.41 4.96
C ILE A 8 -9.92 10.23 4.06
N SER A 9 -9.57 9.09 4.67
CA SER A 9 -9.27 7.86 3.91
C SER A 9 -10.52 6.99 3.69
N ALA A 10 -10.52 6.13 2.66
CA ALA A 10 -11.62 5.18 2.46
C ALA A 10 -11.82 4.25 3.68
N GLY A 11 -10.74 3.86 4.35
CA GLY A 11 -10.82 3.06 5.58
C GLY A 11 -11.44 3.83 6.75
N GLU A 12 -11.29 5.16 6.78
CA GLU A 12 -11.90 6.01 7.79
C GLU A 12 -13.41 6.14 7.58
N ILE A 13 -13.86 6.33 6.34
CA ILE A 13 -15.28 6.33 5.98
C ILE A 13 -15.92 4.99 6.33
N ASN A 14 -15.26 3.89 5.99
CA ASN A 14 -15.76 2.55 6.31
C ASN A 14 -15.93 2.35 7.82
N LYS A 15 -14.99 2.84 8.63
CA LYS A 15 -15.11 2.78 10.10
C LYS A 15 -16.23 3.66 10.63
N PHE A 16 -16.40 4.86 10.08
CA PHE A 16 -17.49 5.76 10.48
C PHE A 16 -18.86 5.13 10.19
N ILE A 17 -19.04 4.57 9.00
CA ILE A 17 -20.28 3.88 8.60
C ILE A 17 -20.53 2.65 9.48
N TYR A 18 -19.48 1.89 9.80
CA TYR A 18 -19.59 0.69 10.63
C TYR A 18 -19.90 1.01 12.10
N CYS A 19 -19.14 1.94 12.70
CA CYS A 19 -19.31 2.37 14.08
C CYS A 19 -18.80 3.81 14.27
N PRO A 20 -19.70 4.81 14.36
CA PRO A 20 -19.33 6.21 14.55
C PRO A 20 -18.51 6.48 15.82
N TYR A 21 -18.80 5.76 16.91
CA TYR A 21 -18.05 5.87 18.17
C TYR A 21 -16.60 5.41 18.01
N GLN A 22 -16.37 4.29 17.31
CA GLN A 22 -15.03 3.80 17.05
C GLN A 22 -14.23 4.80 16.22
N TRP A 23 -14.87 5.42 15.22
CA TRP A 23 -14.26 6.49 14.43
C TRP A 23 -13.91 7.72 15.29
N TYR A 24 -14.85 8.17 16.13
CA TYR A 24 -14.65 9.32 17.03
C TYR A 24 -13.46 9.12 17.96
N TYR A 25 -13.42 8.01 18.69
CA TYR A 25 -12.32 7.73 19.62
C TYR A 25 -10.98 7.56 18.92
N GLN A 26 -10.99 7.08 17.67
CA GLN A 26 -9.78 7.00 16.86
C GLN A 26 -9.25 8.38 16.44
N ARG A 27 -10.11 9.39 16.24
CA ARG A 27 -9.69 10.78 16.01
C ARG A 27 -9.11 11.42 17.27
N VAL A 28 -9.79 11.21 18.42
CA VAL A 28 -9.42 11.81 19.71
C VAL A 28 -8.11 11.26 20.29
N TYR A 29 -7.99 9.93 20.36
CA TYR A 29 -6.86 9.25 21.02
C TYR A 29 -5.80 8.75 20.04
N GLY A 30 -6.19 8.54 18.77
CA GLY A 30 -5.31 7.94 17.78
C GLY A 30 -5.16 6.43 17.90
N ASN A 31 -4.60 5.81 16.85
CA ASN A 31 -4.48 4.34 16.78
C ASN A 31 -3.53 3.74 17.83
N LYS A 32 -2.49 4.48 18.24
CA LYS A 32 -1.46 3.96 19.13
C LYS A 32 -2.03 3.75 20.54
N GLU A 33 -2.67 4.78 21.08
CA GLU A 33 -3.28 4.73 22.41
C GLU A 33 -4.39 3.68 22.50
N LEU A 34 -5.26 3.60 21.48
CA LEU A 34 -6.29 2.58 21.42
C LEU A 34 -5.71 1.15 21.39
N ARG A 35 -4.57 0.92 20.73
CA ARG A 35 -3.91 -0.39 20.74
C ARG A 35 -3.37 -0.75 22.12
N GLU A 36 -2.79 0.21 22.83
CA GLU A 36 -2.33 -0.02 24.21
C GLU A 36 -3.50 -0.32 25.14
N LEU A 37 -4.61 0.41 25.04
CA LEU A 37 -5.82 0.14 25.83
C LEU A 37 -6.42 -1.25 25.54
N VAL A 38 -6.43 -1.66 24.27
CA VAL A 38 -6.83 -3.01 23.86
C VAL A 38 -5.91 -4.06 24.48
N LYS A 39 -4.59 -3.83 24.46
CA LYS A 39 -3.60 -4.73 25.05
C LYS A 39 -3.80 -4.89 26.56
N MET A 40 -3.93 -3.78 27.29
CA MET A 40 -4.16 -3.80 28.74
C MET A 40 -5.45 -4.56 29.11
N ARG A 41 -6.54 -4.32 28.38
CA ARG A 41 -7.80 -5.06 28.57
C ARG A 41 -7.59 -6.55 28.30
N ASN A 42 -6.93 -6.91 27.21
CA ASN A 42 -6.73 -8.32 26.86
C ASN A 42 -5.86 -9.04 27.91
N GLU A 43 -4.81 -8.38 28.44
CA GLU A 43 -3.99 -8.90 29.54
C GLU A 43 -4.80 -9.08 30.83
N GLN A 44 -5.66 -8.11 31.18
CA GLN A 44 -6.48 -8.17 32.39
C GLN A 44 -7.52 -9.30 32.36
N TYR A 45 -8.13 -9.55 31.21
CA TYR A 45 -9.22 -10.53 31.07
C TYR A 45 -8.77 -11.85 30.44
N GLY A 46 -7.48 -12.01 30.13
CA GLY A 46 -6.93 -13.21 29.49
C GLY A 46 -7.43 -13.47 28.07
N TYR A 47 -7.74 -12.41 27.30
CA TYR A 47 -8.22 -12.54 25.92
C TYR A 47 -7.06 -12.78 24.95
N GLU A 48 -7.21 -13.74 24.04
CA GLU A 48 -6.28 -13.92 22.93
C GLU A 48 -6.49 -12.87 21.83
N ASP A 49 -5.41 -12.29 21.32
CA ASP A 49 -5.47 -11.32 20.23
C ASP A 49 -5.55 -12.01 18.86
N ALA A 50 -6.75 -12.40 18.45
CA ALA A 50 -6.99 -13.03 17.15
C ALA A 50 -7.11 -12.03 15.97
N SER A 51 -7.19 -10.72 16.27
CA SER A 51 -7.69 -9.71 15.32
C SER A 51 -6.69 -9.31 14.22
N LEU A 52 -5.39 -9.48 14.47
CA LEU A 52 -4.34 -9.02 13.56
C LEU A 52 -4.03 -10.02 12.43
N SER A 53 -4.38 -11.29 12.60
CA SER A 53 -4.06 -12.37 11.65
C SER A 53 -4.61 -12.12 10.23
N ASN A 54 -5.86 -11.67 10.13
CA ASN A 54 -6.53 -11.39 8.85
C ASN A 54 -5.95 -10.14 8.17
N PHE A 55 -5.63 -9.11 8.95
CA PHE A 55 -5.02 -7.88 8.42
C PHE A 55 -3.62 -8.15 7.87
N GLU A 56 -2.80 -8.90 8.61
CA GLU A 56 -1.45 -9.30 8.18
C GLU A 56 -1.48 -10.15 6.91
N ARG A 57 -2.44 -11.09 6.82
CA ARG A 57 -2.66 -11.89 5.61
C ARG A 57 -2.99 -11.00 4.41
N GLY A 58 -3.88 -10.02 4.56
CA GLY A 58 -4.21 -9.05 3.51
C GLY A 58 -2.99 -8.23 3.09
N ASN A 59 -2.22 -7.71 4.06
CA ASN A 59 -1.04 -6.90 3.78
C ASN A 59 0.04 -7.69 3.03
N ARG A 60 0.24 -8.97 3.37
CA ARG A 60 1.17 -9.86 2.67
C ARG A 60 0.77 -10.07 1.21
N PHE A 61 -0.53 -10.23 0.93
CA PHE A 61 -1.05 -10.34 -0.42
C PHE A 61 -0.78 -9.06 -1.23
N HIS A 62 -1.12 -7.89 -0.67
CA HIS A 62 -0.87 -6.61 -1.34
C HIS A 62 0.62 -6.38 -1.62
N LYS A 63 1.50 -6.72 -0.69
CA LYS A 63 2.96 -6.62 -0.89
C LYS A 63 3.43 -7.47 -2.07
N LYS A 64 2.96 -8.72 -2.17
CA LYS A 64 3.30 -9.62 -3.29
C LYS A 64 2.78 -9.08 -4.62
N TYR A 65 1.53 -8.60 -4.65
CA TYR A 65 0.92 -8.03 -5.85
C TYR A 65 1.69 -6.79 -6.34
N HIS A 66 2.02 -5.87 -5.43
CA HIS A 66 2.76 -4.65 -5.76
C HIS A 66 4.17 -4.93 -6.29
N PHE A 67 4.82 -5.98 -5.76
CA PHE A 67 6.12 -6.42 -6.24
C PHE A 67 6.05 -6.97 -7.68
N VAL A 68 5.09 -7.84 -7.96
CA VAL A 68 4.87 -8.38 -9.32
C VAL A 68 4.55 -7.26 -10.31
N TYR A 69 3.72 -6.28 -9.91
CA TYR A 69 3.42 -5.12 -10.73
C TYR A 69 4.68 -4.28 -11.04
N LYS A 70 5.52 -4.01 -10.03
CA LYS A 70 6.78 -3.30 -10.22
C LYS A 70 7.72 -4.04 -11.17
N LEU A 71 7.84 -5.36 -11.04
CA LEU A 71 8.64 -6.18 -11.94
C LEU A 71 8.14 -6.11 -13.39
N LYS A 72 6.83 -6.28 -13.61
CA LYS A 72 6.22 -6.15 -14.93
C LYS A 72 6.49 -4.78 -15.55
N LYS A 73 6.38 -3.71 -14.75
CA LYS A 73 6.65 -2.34 -15.19
C LYS A 73 8.10 -2.14 -15.62
N ILE A 74 9.06 -2.66 -14.85
CA ILE A 74 10.50 -2.58 -15.18
C ILE A 74 10.80 -3.37 -16.45
N LEU A 75 10.26 -4.57 -16.58
CA LEU A 75 10.47 -5.42 -17.76
C LEU A 75 9.93 -4.74 -19.03
N LEU A 76 8.73 -4.16 -18.95
CA LEU A 76 8.11 -3.43 -20.06
C LEU A 76 8.94 -2.19 -20.44
N LEU A 77 9.52 -1.50 -19.46
CA LEU A 77 10.44 -0.38 -19.70
C LEU A 77 11.73 -0.83 -20.42
N ILE A 78 12.33 -1.95 -20.01
CA ILE A 78 13.52 -2.51 -20.67
C ILE A 78 13.22 -2.86 -22.13
N ILE A 79 12.05 -3.45 -22.41
CA ILE A 79 11.61 -3.76 -23.79
C ILE A 79 11.52 -2.48 -24.62
N TRP A 80 10.91 -1.41 -24.11
CA TRP A 80 10.83 -0.13 -24.82
C TRP A 80 12.21 0.45 -25.13
N ILE A 81 13.15 0.39 -24.19
CA ILE A 81 14.52 0.85 -24.40
C ILE A 81 15.20 0.02 -25.49
N ALA A 82 15.06 -1.31 -25.46
CA ALA A 82 15.65 -2.20 -26.47
C ALA A 82 15.11 -1.92 -27.88
N ILE A 83 13.80 -1.74 -28.01
CA ILE A 83 13.16 -1.35 -29.29
C ILE A 83 13.70 -0.01 -29.76
N SER A 84 13.76 1.00 -28.88
CA SER A 84 14.30 2.32 -29.22
C SER A 84 15.75 2.23 -29.71
N MET A 85 16.62 1.48 -29.02
CA MET A 85 18.00 1.29 -29.46
C MET A 85 18.09 0.60 -30.81
N LEU A 86 17.27 -0.43 -31.05
CA LEU A 86 17.25 -1.14 -32.33
C LEU A 86 16.80 -0.22 -33.48
N THR A 87 15.77 0.60 -33.26
CA THR A 87 15.34 1.58 -34.27
C THR A 87 16.42 2.60 -34.60
N ILE A 88 17.13 3.12 -33.60
CA ILE A 88 18.26 4.06 -33.81
C ILE A 88 19.39 3.37 -34.59
N PHE A 89 19.70 2.12 -34.25
CA PHE A 89 20.74 1.35 -34.93
C PHE A 89 20.41 1.13 -36.40
N VAL A 90 19.16 0.74 -36.72
CA VAL A 90 18.71 0.56 -38.11
C VAL A 90 18.80 1.87 -38.89
N VAL A 91 18.32 2.98 -38.32
CA VAL A 91 18.39 4.30 -38.96
C VAL A 91 19.85 4.70 -39.24
N TYR A 92 20.74 4.52 -38.27
CA TYR A 92 22.16 4.78 -38.44
C TYR A 92 22.79 3.93 -39.55
N TRP A 93 22.42 2.65 -39.62
CA TRP A 93 22.93 1.73 -40.64
C TRP A 93 22.49 2.13 -42.05
N VAL A 94 21.23 2.52 -42.22
CA VAL A 94 20.68 3.01 -43.50
C VAL A 94 21.39 4.28 -43.95
N ILE A 95 21.52 5.28 -43.08
CA ILE A 95 22.20 6.55 -43.41
C ILE A 95 23.65 6.31 -43.86
N ARG A 96 24.35 5.35 -43.24
CA ARG A 96 25.73 5.03 -43.58
C ARG A 96 25.88 4.26 -44.90
N TYR A 97 24.85 3.54 -45.34
CA TYR A 97 24.90 2.75 -46.58
C TYR A 97 24.52 3.57 -47.82
N GLU A 98 23.69 4.59 -47.65
CA GLU A 98 23.27 5.51 -48.72
C GLU A 98 24.13 6.79 -48.82
N GLY A 99 25.03 7.03 -47.87
CA GLY A 99 25.91 8.21 -47.80
C GLY A 99 27.34 7.98 -48.25
#